data_AF-A0A6A2XW74-F1
#
_entry.id   AF-A0A6A2XW74-F1
#
_cell.length_a   1.000
_cell.length_b   1.000
_cell.length_c   1.000
_cell.angle_alpha   90.00
_cell.angle_beta   90.00
_cell.angle_gamma   90.00
#
_symmetry.space_group_name_H-M   'P 1'
#
loop_
_entity.id
_entity.type
_entity.pdbx_description
1 polymer ?
#
loop_
_entity_poly.entity_id
_entity_poly.type
_entity_poly.pdbx_seq_one_letter_code
_entity_poly.pdbx_strand_id
1 'polypeptide(L)'
;MFGDVSSCNTYNYGDALYWDSRYIQEAGGAFDWYQRYSSLRPFVRHYVPTSSRVLMVGCGNALMSEEMVKDGYEDIMNIDISSVAIEMMRRKYEFVPQLKYMQMDVRDMSFFPDESFDSVVDKGTLDSLMCGTDAPLSATQMLGEVIRLLKPGGIYMLITYGDPTARMPHLNRPAYGWNILLYNLPRPDFKRPGGASLTKSYLEPIPITEKGTLPADFVLEDPDSHFIYVCKKMDDTGLSNIPTYPLTSEIL
;
A
#
# COMPACT_ATOMS: atom_id res chain seq x y z
N MET A 1 8.87 12.20 -32.07
CA MET A 1 9.26 12.96 -30.87
C MET A 1 9.41 11.92 -29.77
N PHE A 2 10.62 11.43 -29.56
CA PHE A 2 10.90 10.41 -28.56
C PHE A 2 10.87 11.09 -27.19
N GLY A 3 9.96 10.65 -26.33
CA GLY A 3 9.90 11.11 -24.94
C GLY A 3 11.21 10.79 -24.25
N ASP A 4 11.77 11.79 -23.60
CA ASP A 4 13.01 11.74 -22.85
C ASP A 4 12.89 10.70 -21.72
N VAL A 5 13.62 9.60 -21.83
CA VAL A 5 13.67 8.50 -20.84
C VAL A 5 14.76 8.75 -19.79
N SER A 6 15.37 9.95 -19.77
CA SER A 6 16.58 10.23 -19.01
C SER A 6 16.37 10.64 -17.53
N SER A 7 15.15 10.67 -17.01
CA SER A 7 14.90 11.14 -15.62
C SER A 7 14.80 10.04 -14.56
N CYS A 8 14.88 8.75 -14.91
CA CYS A 8 14.73 7.65 -13.94
C CYS A 8 16.05 7.08 -13.39
N ASN A 9 17.22 7.70 -13.65
CA ASN A 9 18.50 7.03 -13.42
C ASN A 9 19.50 7.75 -12.49
N THR A 10 19.04 8.54 -11.51
CA THR A 10 19.96 9.17 -10.52
C THR A 10 19.81 8.65 -9.10
N TYR A 11 18.74 7.92 -8.76
CA TYR A 11 18.50 7.45 -7.38
C TYR A 11 18.03 5.99 -7.36
N ASN A 12 18.79 5.11 -6.72
CA ASN A 12 18.43 3.70 -6.53
C ASN A 12 17.48 3.55 -5.33
N TYR A 13 16.17 3.76 -5.56
CA TYR A 13 15.14 3.66 -4.53
C TYR A 13 14.95 2.23 -3.96
N GLY A 14 15.60 1.22 -4.53
CA GLY A 14 15.66 -0.14 -3.99
C GLY A 14 16.85 -0.38 -3.04
N ASP A 15 17.69 0.63 -2.80
CA ASP A 15 18.91 0.52 -1.98
C ASP A 15 18.69 1.11 -0.58
N ALA A 16 19.10 0.36 0.45
CA ALA A 16 19.06 0.78 1.84
C ALA A 16 19.86 2.07 2.07
N LEU A 17 21.01 2.23 1.41
CA LEU A 17 21.89 3.39 1.61
C LEU A 17 21.24 4.70 1.14
N TYR A 18 20.41 4.64 0.09
CA TYR A 18 19.62 5.79 -0.36
C TYR A 18 18.65 6.23 0.74
N TRP A 19 17.90 5.29 1.29
CA TRP A 19 16.89 5.56 2.32
C TRP A 19 17.52 5.98 3.65
N ASP A 20 18.60 5.33 4.09
CA ASP A 20 19.34 5.74 5.29
C ASP A 20 19.80 7.20 5.18
N SER A 21 20.38 7.57 4.04
CA SER A 21 20.82 8.96 3.78
C SER A 21 19.66 9.96 3.84
N ARG A 22 18.50 9.59 3.30
CA ARG A 22 17.29 10.42 3.33
C ARG A 22 16.77 10.60 4.75
N TYR A 23 16.63 9.53 5.52
CA TYR A 23 16.08 9.60 6.89
C TYR A 23 17.01 10.32 7.85
N ILE A 24 18.34 10.27 7.64
CA ILE A 24 19.29 11.10 8.39
C ILE A 24 19.04 12.59 8.13
N GLN A 25 18.78 12.97 6.87
CA GLN A 25 18.56 14.37 6.48
C GLN A 25 17.22 14.94 6.96
N GLU A 26 16.18 14.10 7.03
CA GLU A 26 14.84 14.52 7.51
C GLU A 26 14.78 14.79 9.03
N ALA A 27 15.86 14.52 9.77
CA ALA A 27 16.08 14.94 11.17
C ALA A 27 14.92 14.64 12.14
N GLY A 28 14.18 13.54 11.92
CA GLY A 28 13.06 13.14 12.78
C GLY A 28 11.69 13.69 12.41
N GLY A 29 11.59 14.45 11.30
CA GLY A 29 10.30 14.78 10.69
C GLY A 29 9.56 13.54 10.22
N ALA A 30 8.23 13.58 10.23
CA ALA A 30 7.41 12.55 9.60
C ALA A 30 7.13 12.93 8.14
N PHE A 31 7.19 11.95 7.24
CA PHE A 31 6.86 12.14 5.84
C PHE A 31 5.88 11.07 5.37
N ASP A 32 4.75 11.51 4.83
CA ASP A 32 3.72 10.62 4.30
C ASP A 32 3.68 10.72 2.78
N TRP A 33 4.16 9.65 2.12
CA TRP A 33 3.89 9.44 0.71
C TRP A 33 2.40 9.18 0.48
N TYR A 34 1.88 9.77 -0.59
CA TYR A 34 0.51 9.65 -1.09
C TYR A 34 -0.57 10.24 -0.18
N GLN A 35 -1.43 9.40 0.39
CA GLN A 35 -2.56 9.79 1.21
C GLN A 35 -2.20 9.77 2.69
N ARG A 36 -2.82 10.66 3.47
CA ARG A 36 -2.82 10.59 4.93
C ARG A 36 -3.80 9.52 5.41
N TYR A 37 -3.63 9.02 6.63
CA TYR A 37 -4.54 8.00 7.16
C TYR A 37 -5.99 8.44 7.16
N SER A 38 -6.28 9.72 7.45
CA SER A 38 -7.66 10.24 7.43
C SER A 38 -8.41 9.96 6.12
N SER A 39 -7.75 10.06 4.97
CA SER A 39 -8.34 9.73 3.66
C SER A 39 -8.42 8.22 3.41
N LEU A 40 -7.47 7.45 3.96
CA LEU A 40 -7.39 5.99 3.80
C LEU A 40 -8.31 5.25 4.77
N ARG A 41 -8.65 5.85 5.92
CA ARG A 41 -9.34 5.23 7.04
C ARG A 41 -10.61 4.49 6.64
N PRO A 42 -11.51 5.01 5.77
CA PRO A 42 -12.70 4.25 5.34
C PRO A 42 -12.33 2.90 4.71
N PHE A 43 -11.31 2.88 3.85
CA PHE A 43 -10.84 1.66 3.18
C PHE A 43 -10.18 0.71 4.17
N VAL A 44 -9.27 1.22 5.01
CA VAL A 44 -8.55 0.41 6.00
C VAL A 44 -9.57 -0.23 6.96
N ARG A 45 -10.50 0.54 7.53
CA ARG A 45 -11.52 0.02 8.47
C ARG A 45 -12.47 -0.99 7.87
N HIS A 46 -12.76 -0.89 6.57
CA HIS A 46 -13.67 -1.81 5.91
C HIS A 46 -13.01 -3.14 5.57
N TYR A 47 -11.74 -3.12 5.16
CA TYR A 47 -11.04 -4.31 4.67
C TYR A 47 -10.14 -4.97 5.72
N VAL A 48 -9.69 -4.23 6.72
CA VAL A 48 -8.75 -4.69 7.74
C VAL A 48 -9.41 -4.55 9.12
N PRO A 49 -9.95 -5.63 9.70
CA PRO A 49 -10.43 -5.63 11.08
C PRO A 49 -9.36 -5.14 12.06
N THR A 50 -9.73 -4.44 13.13
CA THR A 50 -8.75 -3.91 14.10
C THR A 50 -7.99 -4.99 14.87
N SER A 51 -8.58 -6.18 14.99
CA SER A 51 -7.96 -7.37 15.58
C SER A 51 -7.01 -8.09 14.61
N SER A 52 -6.88 -7.63 13.36
CA SER A 52 -5.99 -8.22 12.36
C SER A 52 -4.55 -8.06 12.78
N ARG A 53 -3.74 -9.09 12.55
CA ARG A 53 -2.29 -8.95 12.55
C ARG A 53 -1.84 -8.34 11.23
N VAL A 54 -1.36 -7.09 11.29
CA VAL A 54 -1.00 -6.30 10.11
C VAL A 54 0.51 -6.25 9.91
N LEU A 55 0.96 -6.47 8.68
CA LEU A 55 2.33 -6.16 8.24
C LEU A 55 2.32 -4.87 7.42
N MET A 56 3.00 -3.83 7.91
CA MET A 56 3.28 -2.61 7.17
C MET A 56 4.64 -2.75 6.49
N VAL A 57 4.65 -2.94 5.17
CA VAL A 57 5.90 -3.08 4.40
C VAL A 57 6.42 -1.69 4.01
N GLY A 58 7.74 -1.51 4.06
CA GLY A 58 8.42 -0.23 3.80
C GLY A 58 7.81 0.94 4.58
N CYS A 59 7.72 0.79 5.91
CA CYS A 59 6.98 1.71 6.76
C CYS A 59 7.56 3.13 6.82
N GLY A 60 8.86 3.28 6.55
CA GLY A 60 9.59 4.52 6.67
C GLY A 60 9.33 5.25 8.00
N ASN A 61 9.10 6.55 7.90
CA ASN A 61 8.73 7.45 9.00
C ASN A 61 7.28 7.94 8.92
N ALA A 62 6.43 7.23 8.17
CA ALA A 62 5.02 7.56 7.97
C ALA A 62 4.21 7.49 9.28
N LEU A 63 3.13 8.27 9.37
CA LEU A 63 2.26 8.27 10.56
C LEU A 63 1.16 7.21 10.50
N MET A 64 0.97 6.55 9.36
CA MET A 64 -0.14 5.62 9.13
C MET A 64 -0.33 4.59 10.26
N SER A 65 0.74 3.92 10.71
CA SER A 65 0.63 2.88 11.74
C SER A 65 0.24 3.45 13.11
N GLU A 66 0.73 4.63 13.51
CA GLU A 66 0.33 5.22 14.78
C GLU A 66 -1.12 5.73 14.75
N GLU A 67 -1.58 6.23 13.60
CA GLU A 67 -2.97 6.65 13.41
C GLU A 67 -3.91 5.43 13.40
N MET A 68 -3.48 4.30 12.82
CA MET A 68 -4.18 3.02 12.95
C MET A 68 -4.26 2.58 14.42
N VAL A 69 -3.19 2.64 15.20
CA VAL A 69 -3.28 2.28 16.64
C VAL A 69 -4.25 3.20 17.40
N LYS A 70 -4.25 4.51 17.09
CA LYS A 70 -5.26 5.45 17.63
C LYS A 70 -6.69 5.10 17.20
N ASP A 71 -6.85 4.44 16.06
CA ASP A 71 -8.12 3.92 15.53
C ASP A 71 -8.45 2.48 16.01
N GLY A 72 -7.69 1.97 16.99
CA GLY A 72 -8.00 0.73 17.71
C GLY A 72 -7.30 -0.53 17.19
N TYR A 73 -6.34 -0.42 16.27
CA TYR A 73 -5.59 -1.59 15.78
C TYR A 73 -4.58 -2.09 16.82
N GLU A 74 -4.49 -3.41 16.97
CA GLU A 74 -3.85 -4.02 18.15
C GLU A 74 -2.47 -4.64 17.88
N ASP A 75 -2.20 -5.10 16.65
CA ASP A 75 -0.94 -5.78 16.30
C ASP A 75 -0.45 -5.37 14.91
N ILE A 76 0.48 -4.40 14.88
CA ILE A 76 1.11 -3.91 13.65
C ILE A 76 2.62 -4.17 13.71
N MET A 77 3.09 -5.04 12.81
CA MET A 77 4.50 -5.20 12.51
C MET A 77 4.90 -4.26 11.37
N ASN A 78 5.85 -3.38 11.62
CA ASN A 78 6.39 -2.44 10.66
C ASN A 78 7.78 -2.90 10.23
N ILE A 79 8.00 -3.02 8.92
CA ILE A 79 9.31 -3.35 8.38
C ILE A 79 9.79 -2.30 7.38
N ASP A 80 11.10 -2.09 7.36
CA ASP A 80 11.77 -1.23 6.40
C ASP A 80 13.18 -1.73 6.17
N ILE A 81 13.73 -1.50 4.98
CA ILE A 81 15.10 -1.87 4.65
C ILE A 81 16.12 -0.96 5.37
N SER A 82 15.71 0.28 5.67
CA SER A 82 16.51 1.28 6.38
C SER A 82 16.60 0.98 7.88
N SER A 83 17.81 0.70 8.37
CA SER A 83 18.05 0.58 9.81
C SER A 83 17.80 1.91 10.52
N VAL A 84 18.12 3.04 9.87
CA VAL A 84 17.91 4.38 10.41
C VAL A 84 16.43 4.65 10.69
N ALA A 85 15.55 4.35 9.72
CA ALA A 85 14.11 4.51 9.90
C ALA A 85 13.59 3.65 11.06
N ILE A 86 14.01 2.38 11.10
CA ILE A 86 13.59 1.44 12.13
C ILE A 86 14.04 1.89 13.52
N GLU A 87 15.30 2.28 13.69
CA GLU A 87 15.80 2.78 14.98
C GLU A 87 15.06 4.04 15.44
N MET A 88 14.82 4.97 14.53
CA MET A 88 14.08 6.20 14.81
C MET A 88 12.66 5.89 15.28
N MET A 89 11.94 5.03 14.56
CA MET A 89 10.54 4.72 14.87
C MET A 89 10.42 3.85 16.12
N ARG A 90 11.36 2.93 16.37
CA ARG A 90 11.45 2.16 17.62
C ARG A 90 11.59 3.07 18.83
N ARG A 91 12.47 4.08 18.76
CA ARG A 91 12.65 5.04 19.86
C ARG A 91 11.42 5.92 20.03
N LYS A 92 10.83 6.39 18.94
CA LYS A 92 9.65 7.28 18.97
C LYS A 92 8.43 6.59 19.62
N TYR A 93 8.23 5.30 19.38
CA TYR A 93 7.07 4.55 19.84
C TYR A 93 7.41 3.42 20.82
N GLU A 94 8.51 3.55 21.57
CA GLU A 94 8.99 2.53 22.52
C GLU A 94 7.92 2.08 23.53
N PHE A 95 7.02 3.01 23.91
CA PHE A 95 5.95 2.77 24.88
C PHE A 95 4.58 2.43 24.26
N VAL A 96 4.52 2.19 22.94
CA VAL A 96 3.29 1.81 22.23
C VAL A 96 3.38 0.32 21.85
N PRO A 97 2.93 -0.62 22.71
CA PRO A 97 3.17 -2.05 22.52
C PRO A 97 2.50 -2.66 21.26
N GLN A 98 1.50 -1.99 20.70
CA GLN A 98 0.84 -2.37 19.45
C GLN A 98 1.75 -2.18 18.22
N LEU A 99 2.77 -1.31 18.33
CA LEU A 99 3.70 -0.99 17.25
C LEU A 99 5.02 -1.74 17.44
N LYS A 100 5.28 -2.68 16.54
CA LYS A 100 6.55 -3.41 16.46
C LYS A 100 7.29 -2.97 15.21
N TYR A 101 8.62 -2.95 15.27
CA TYR A 101 9.47 -2.49 14.19
C TYR A 101 10.69 -3.41 14.01
N MET A 102 10.97 -3.77 12.76
CA MET A 102 12.06 -4.68 12.41
C MET A 102 12.70 -4.26 11.09
N GLN A 103 14.04 -4.19 11.06
CA GLN A 103 14.74 -4.00 9.80
C GLN A 103 14.61 -5.28 8.96
N MET A 104 14.14 -5.14 7.73
CA MET A 104 13.93 -6.27 6.83
C MET A 104 13.82 -5.79 5.38
N ASP A 105 14.33 -6.60 4.45
CA ASP A 105 14.10 -6.41 3.02
C ASP A 105 12.79 -7.09 2.63
N VAL A 106 11.87 -6.35 2.01
CA VAL A 106 10.56 -6.89 1.59
C VAL A 106 10.67 -7.98 0.52
N ARG A 107 11.82 -8.12 -0.13
CA ARG A 107 12.11 -9.20 -1.10
C ARG A 107 12.47 -10.52 -0.43
N ASP A 108 12.83 -10.51 0.86
CA ASP A 108 13.10 -11.69 1.69
C ASP A 108 12.58 -11.47 3.11
N MET A 109 11.36 -11.96 3.35
CA MET A 109 10.67 -11.93 4.63
C MET A 109 10.58 -13.33 5.25
N SER A 110 11.56 -14.20 4.94
CA SER A 110 11.64 -15.61 5.39
C SER A 110 11.68 -15.79 6.92
N PHE A 111 11.98 -14.73 7.67
CA PHE A 111 11.87 -14.71 9.13
C PHE A 111 10.44 -15.01 9.60
N PHE A 112 9.43 -14.56 8.85
CA PHE A 112 8.03 -14.81 9.20
C PHE A 112 7.55 -16.13 8.58
N PRO A 113 6.81 -16.95 9.33
CA PRO A 113 6.21 -18.16 8.77
C PRO A 113 5.12 -17.81 7.76
N ASP A 114 4.85 -18.76 6.88
CA ASP A 114 3.74 -18.69 5.93
C ASP A 114 2.42 -18.44 6.68
N GLU A 115 1.48 -17.76 6.01
CA GLU A 115 0.12 -17.54 6.52
C GLU A 115 0.05 -16.94 7.93
N SER A 116 0.98 -16.02 8.23
CA SER A 116 1.14 -15.46 9.56
C SER A 116 0.51 -14.08 9.75
N PHE A 117 0.06 -13.45 8.67
CA PHE A 117 -0.58 -12.13 8.68
C PHE A 117 -1.99 -12.18 8.09
N ASP A 118 -2.90 -11.43 8.72
CA ASP A 118 -4.27 -11.25 8.22
C ASP A 118 -4.32 -10.16 7.13
N SER A 119 -3.41 -9.18 7.21
CA SER A 119 -3.31 -8.13 6.21
C SER A 119 -1.89 -7.63 6.03
N VAL A 120 -1.56 -7.24 4.80
CA VAL A 120 -0.33 -6.55 4.43
C VAL A 120 -0.71 -5.20 3.82
N VAL A 121 -0.12 -4.12 4.31
CA VAL A 121 -0.34 -2.78 3.80
C VAL A 121 0.96 -2.27 3.20
N ASP A 122 0.88 -1.83 1.95
CA ASP A 122 1.99 -1.24 1.18
C ASP A 122 1.58 0.16 0.73
N LYS A 123 2.33 1.16 1.18
CA LYS A 123 2.12 2.56 0.80
C LYS A 123 3.39 3.11 0.15
N GLY A 124 3.56 2.77 -1.13
CA GLY A 124 4.66 3.26 -1.97
C GLY A 124 5.96 2.46 -1.91
N THR A 125 5.96 1.31 -1.24
CA THR A 125 7.12 0.42 -1.22
C THR A 125 7.30 -0.27 -2.56
N LEU A 126 6.23 -0.81 -3.14
CA LEU A 126 6.29 -1.38 -4.49
C LEU A 126 6.71 -0.33 -5.52
N ASP A 127 6.28 0.92 -5.37
CA ASP A 127 6.68 2.03 -6.25
C ASP A 127 8.19 2.29 -6.18
N SER A 128 8.74 2.26 -4.96
CA SER A 128 10.18 2.42 -4.72
C SER A 128 10.99 1.29 -5.38
N LEU A 129 10.54 0.04 -5.26
CA LEU A 129 11.18 -1.09 -5.95
C LEU A 129 11.10 -0.97 -7.47
N MET A 130 9.98 -0.45 -7.98
CA MET A 130 9.77 -0.28 -9.43
C MET A 130 10.64 0.83 -10.04
N CYS A 131 11.20 1.73 -9.23
CA CYS A 131 12.21 2.72 -9.64
C CYS A 131 13.65 2.21 -9.50
N GLY A 132 13.87 1.03 -8.93
CA GLY A 132 15.18 0.44 -8.71
C GLY A 132 15.72 -0.35 -9.90
N THR A 133 16.96 -0.83 -9.77
CA THR A 133 17.53 -1.83 -10.69
C THR A 133 16.76 -3.15 -10.60
N ASP A 134 16.56 -3.84 -11.72
CA ASP A 134 15.81 -5.10 -11.80
C ASP A 134 14.39 -5.04 -11.21
N ALA A 135 13.72 -3.89 -11.36
CA ALA A 135 12.36 -3.61 -10.90
C ALA A 135 11.36 -4.79 -11.08
N PRO A 136 11.26 -5.46 -12.25
CA PRO A 136 10.34 -6.60 -12.41
C PRO A 136 10.64 -7.79 -11.51
N LEU A 137 11.92 -8.08 -11.25
CA LEU A 137 12.35 -9.16 -10.38
C LEU A 137 12.06 -8.81 -8.91
N SER A 138 12.46 -7.61 -8.49
CA SER A 138 12.22 -7.11 -7.12
C SER A 138 10.73 -7.10 -6.78
N ALA A 139 9.89 -6.61 -7.69
CA ALA A 139 8.43 -6.64 -7.54
C ALA A 139 7.89 -8.08 -7.43
N THR A 140 8.42 -9.01 -8.24
CA THR A 140 8.01 -10.42 -8.20
C THR A 140 8.37 -11.09 -6.88
N GLN A 141 9.57 -10.82 -6.35
CA GLN A 141 10.03 -11.34 -5.06
C GLN A 141 9.18 -10.82 -3.90
N MET A 142 8.99 -9.49 -3.84
CA MET A 142 8.14 -8.86 -2.83
C MET A 142 6.71 -9.42 -2.86
N LEU A 143 6.06 -9.44 -4.03
CA LEU A 143 4.69 -9.94 -4.13
C LEU A 143 4.60 -11.44 -3.79
N GLY A 144 5.62 -12.23 -4.13
CA GLY A 144 5.72 -13.63 -3.70
C GLY A 144 5.71 -13.79 -2.18
N GLU A 145 6.50 -12.98 -1.48
CA GLU A 145 6.53 -12.97 -0.03
C GLU A 145 5.22 -12.48 0.59
N VAL A 146 4.60 -11.44 0.04
CA VAL A 146 3.28 -10.97 0.48
C VAL A 146 2.24 -12.09 0.40
N ILE A 147 2.21 -12.85 -0.69
CA ILE A 147 1.26 -13.95 -0.88
C ILE A 147 1.54 -15.11 0.08
N ARG A 148 2.81 -15.46 0.27
CA ARG A 148 3.24 -16.50 1.21
C ARG A 148 2.82 -16.16 2.64
N LEU A 149 2.99 -14.90 3.05
CA LEU A 149 2.71 -14.44 4.41
C LEU A 149 1.23 -14.22 4.72
N LEU A 150 0.41 -13.90 3.71
CA LEU A 150 -1.02 -13.73 3.90
C LEU A 150 -1.71 -15.06 4.19
N LYS A 151 -2.57 -15.07 5.20
CA LYS A 151 -3.54 -16.15 5.41
C LYS A 151 -4.52 -16.26 4.23
N PRO A 152 -5.14 -17.42 4.02
CA PRO A 152 -6.33 -17.52 3.17
C PRO A 152 -7.37 -16.47 3.61
N GLY A 153 -7.92 -15.75 2.63
CA GLY A 153 -8.87 -14.65 2.86
C GLY A 153 -8.22 -13.32 3.28
N GLY A 154 -6.90 -13.29 3.49
CA GLY A 154 -6.16 -12.11 3.89
C GLY A 154 -6.09 -11.02 2.81
N ILE A 155 -5.82 -9.79 3.24
CA ILE A 155 -5.85 -8.61 2.38
C ILE A 155 -4.44 -8.05 2.16
N TYR A 156 -4.07 -7.86 0.90
CA TYR A 156 -3.01 -6.92 0.54
C TYR A 156 -3.66 -5.62 0.08
N MET A 157 -3.34 -4.54 0.77
CA MET A 157 -3.77 -3.19 0.41
C MET A 157 -2.58 -2.41 -0.11
N LEU A 158 -2.57 -2.15 -1.42
CA LEU A 158 -1.55 -1.35 -2.09
C LEU A 158 -2.08 0.05 -2.34
N ILE A 159 -1.42 1.05 -1.77
CA ILE A 159 -1.63 2.48 -2.00
C ILE A 159 -0.45 2.99 -2.84
N THR A 160 -0.75 3.46 -4.06
CA THR A 160 0.26 3.71 -5.08
C THR A 160 -0.15 4.86 -6.02
N TYR A 161 0.81 5.48 -6.69
CA TYR A 161 0.52 6.35 -7.84
C TYR A 161 0.31 5.55 -9.14
N GLY A 162 0.71 4.28 -9.17
CA GLY A 162 0.67 3.44 -10.35
C GLY A 162 -0.75 3.09 -10.77
N ASP A 163 -1.13 3.54 -11.97
CA ASP A 163 -2.40 3.21 -12.58
C ASP A 163 -2.51 1.70 -12.92
N PRO A 164 -3.70 1.21 -13.32
CA PRO A 164 -3.88 -0.21 -13.62
C PRO A 164 -2.98 -0.73 -14.74
N THR A 165 -2.63 0.11 -15.73
CA THR A 165 -1.69 -0.26 -16.80
C THR A 165 -0.31 -0.58 -16.24
N ALA A 166 0.12 0.15 -15.21
CA ALA A 166 1.41 -0.03 -14.56
C ALA A 166 1.43 -1.10 -13.46
N ARG A 167 0.30 -1.37 -12.79
CA ARG A 167 0.26 -2.29 -11.62
C ARG A 167 -0.34 -3.66 -11.92
N MET A 168 -1.37 -3.75 -12.76
CA MET A 168 -2.04 -5.03 -13.04
C MET A 168 -1.14 -6.10 -13.68
N PRO A 169 -0.12 -5.78 -14.52
CA PRO A 169 0.84 -6.78 -15.00
C PRO A 169 1.63 -7.50 -13.88
N HIS A 170 1.74 -6.85 -12.71
CA HIS A 170 2.40 -7.41 -11.54
C HIS A 170 1.40 -8.09 -10.60
N LEU A 171 0.23 -7.49 -10.39
CA LEU A 171 -0.77 -7.97 -9.42
C LEU A 171 -1.62 -9.15 -9.94
N ASN A 172 -2.03 -9.11 -11.21
CA ASN A 172 -3.00 -10.06 -11.78
C ASN A 172 -2.33 -11.29 -12.42
N ARG A 173 -1.38 -11.89 -11.71
CA ARG A 173 -0.74 -13.13 -12.15
C ARG A 173 -1.60 -14.32 -11.69
N PRO A 174 -1.92 -15.30 -12.57
CA PRO A 174 -2.77 -16.43 -12.20
C PRO A 174 -2.29 -17.19 -10.95
N ALA A 175 -0.97 -17.30 -10.78
CA ALA A 175 -0.35 -17.97 -9.64
C ALA A 175 -0.64 -17.31 -8.29
N TYR A 176 -1.11 -16.06 -8.28
CA TYR A 176 -1.32 -15.31 -7.05
C TYR A 176 -2.75 -15.43 -6.50
N GLY A 177 -3.73 -15.81 -7.31
CA GLY A 177 -5.08 -16.13 -6.85
C GLY A 177 -5.79 -15.00 -6.08
N TRP A 178 -5.57 -13.74 -6.46
CA TRP A 178 -6.26 -12.61 -5.84
C TRP A 178 -7.64 -12.38 -6.46
N ASN A 179 -8.58 -11.89 -5.65
CA ASN A 179 -9.66 -11.02 -6.15
C ASN A 179 -9.26 -9.56 -5.91
N ILE A 180 -9.30 -8.71 -6.93
CA ILE A 180 -8.78 -7.34 -6.88
C ILE A 180 -9.92 -6.34 -7.03
N LEU A 181 -10.07 -5.46 -6.05
CA LEU A 181 -10.90 -4.26 -6.13
C LEU A 181 -10.00 -3.03 -6.27
N LEU A 182 -10.40 -2.09 -7.12
CA LEU A 182 -9.66 -0.87 -7.39
C LEU A 182 -10.45 0.34 -6.89
N TYR A 183 -9.77 1.26 -6.23
CA TYR A 183 -10.29 2.58 -5.88
C TYR A 183 -9.34 3.67 -6.36
N ASN A 184 -9.86 4.89 -6.46
CA ASN A 184 -9.09 6.07 -6.82
C ASN A 184 -9.42 7.22 -5.89
N LEU A 185 -8.39 7.93 -5.44
CA LEU A 185 -8.52 9.14 -4.64
C LEU A 185 -7.71 10.25 -5.28
N PRO A 186 -8.26 11.47 -5.39
CA PRO A 186 -7.47 12.64 -5.76
C PRO A 186 -6.38 12.88 -4.71
N ARG A 187 -5.29 13.56 -5.10
CA ARG A 187 -4.21 13.86 -4.16
C ARG A 187 -4.69 14.70 -2.98
N PRO A 188 -3.98 14.65 -1.84
CA PRO A 188 -4.20 15.62 -0.77
C PRO A 188 -4.24 17.05 -1.32
N ASP A 189 -5.17 17.85 -0.82
CA ASP A 189 -5.36 19.26 -1.18
C ASP A 189 -5.80 19.54 -2.64
N PHE A 190 -6.14 18.51 -3.42
CA PHE A 190 -6.71 18.70 -4.75
C PHE A 190 -8.02 19.51 -4.69
N LYS A 191 -8.07 20.61 -5.44
CA LYS A 191 -9.25 21.46 -5.55
C LYS A 191 -9.87 21.27 -6.93
N ARG A 192 -11.09 20.75 -6.96
CA ARG A 192 -11.83 20.61 -8.22
C ARG A 192 -12.03 21.95 -8.91
N PRO A 193 -11.76 22.03 -10.22
CA PRO A 193 -12.21 23.14 -11.03
C PRO A 193 -13.75 23.22 -11.01
N GLY A 194 -14.31 24.35 -10.57
CA GLY A 194 -15.74 24.65 -10.75
C GLY A 194 -16.72 24.17 -9.66
N GLY A 195 -16.26 23.65 -8.51
CA GLY A 195 -17.12 23.46 -7.32
C GLY A 195 -18.26 22.43 -7.44
N ALA A 196 -18.24 21.56 -8.45
CA ALA A 196 -19.28 20.55 -8.66
C ALA A 196 -19.26 19.45 -7.59
N SER A 197 -20.44 19.18 -7.01
CA SER A 197 -20.69 18.05 -6.12
C SER A 197 -20.71 16.72 -6.89
N LEU A 198 -20.26 15.64 -6.25
CA LEU A 198 -20.14 14.30 -6.84
C LEU A 198 -21.47 13.73 -7.34
N THR A 199 -21.43 13.01 -8.45
CA THR A 199 -22.41 11.96 -8.80
C THR A 199 -21.93 10.55 -8.47
N LYS A 200 -20.61 10.31 -8.27
CA LYS A 200 -20.03 9.00 -7.91
C LYS A 200 -19.14 9.09 -6.68
N SER A 201 -19.38 8.24 -5.69
CA SER A 201 -18.57 8.22 -4.46
C SER A 201 -17.18 7.62 -4.73
N TYR A 202 -16.10 8.26 -4.29
CA TYR A 202 -14.73 7.68 -4.33
C TYR A 202 -14.59 6.40 -3.46
N LEU A 203 -15.62 6.13 -2.67
CA LEU A 203 -15.79 4.94 -1.85
C LEU A 203 -16.41 3.76 -2.63
N GLU A 204 -16.74 3.93 -3.91
CA GLU A 204 -17.17 2.85 -4.79
C GLU A 204 -15.99 2.29 -5.59
N PRO A 205 -15.88 0.96 -5.73
CA PRO A 205 -14.82 0.35 -6.52
C PRO A 205 -15.00 0.69 -8.00
N ILE A 206 -13.88 0.97 -8.66
CA ILE A 206 -13.79 1.22 -10.09
C ILE A 206 -13.80 -0.12 -10.80
N PRO A 207 -14.70 -0.32 -11.79
CA PRO A 207 -14.68 -1.54 -12.59
C PRO A 207 -13.37 -1.60 -13.39
N ILE A 208 -12.73 -2.77 -13.39
CA ILE A 208 -11.53 -3.04 -14.19
C ILE A 208 -11.96 -3.86 -15.41
N THR A 209 -11.41 -3.55 -16.59
CA THR A 209 -11.66 -4.36 -17.79
C THR A 209 -11.01 -5.75 -17.67
N GLU A 210 -11.40 -6.70 -18.53
CA GLU A 210 -10.75 -8.02 -18.61
C GLU A 210 -9.23 -7.93 -18.85
N LYS A 211 -8.76 -6.82 -19.42
CA LYS A 211 -7.33 -6.55 -19.68
C LYS A 211 -6.60 -5.92 -18.49
N GLY A 212 -7.27 -5.68 -17.37
CA GLY A 212 -6.65 -5.04 -16.21
C GLY A 212 -6.48 -3.53 -16.38
N THR A 213 -7.33 -2.86 -17.17
CA THR A 213 -7.24 -1.40 -17.40
C THR A 213 -8.45 -0.67 -16.84
N LEU A 214 -8.35 0.65 -16.72
CA LEU A 214 -9.52 1.51 -16.51
C LEU A 214 -10.48 1.40 -17.72
N PRO A 215 -11.80 1.57 -17.52
CA PRO A 215 -12.76 1.72 -18.61
C PRO A 215 -12.43 2.94 -19.47
N ALA A 216 -12.71 2.86 -20.78
CA ALA A 216 -12.39 3.95 -21.71
C ALA A 216 -13.16 5.26 -21.43
N ASP A 217 -14.32 5.15 -20.79
CA ASP A 217 -15.18 6.26 -20.36
C ASP A 217 -14.88 6.74 -18.92
N PHE A 218 -13.95 6.08 -18.22
CA PHE A 218 -13.55 6.50 -16.88
C PHE A 218 -12.56 7.67 -16.96
N VAL A 219 -12.97 8.81 -16.40
CA VAL A 219 -12.17 10.03 -16.37
C VAL A 219 -11.67 10.28 -14.96
N LEU A 220 -10.35 10.35 -14.79
CA LEU A 220 -9.74 10.76 -13.53
C LEU A 220 -10.00 12.24 -13.30
N GLU A 221 -10.49 12.57 -12.10
CA GLU A 221 -10.71 13.97 -11.73
C GLU A 221 -9.39 14.70 -11.49
N ASP A 222 -8.47 14.06 -10.78
CA ASP A 222 -7.08 14.49 -10.64
C ASP A 222 -6.21 13.54 -11.47
N PRO A 223 -5.52 14.01 -12.52
CA PRO A 223 -4.69 13.15 -13.37
C PRO A 223 -3.54 12.48 -12.60
N ASP A 224 -3.13 13.05 -11.46
CA ASP A 224 -2.09 12.51 -10.59
C ASP A 224 -2.70 11.83 -9.34
N SER A 225 -3.94 11.34 -9.43
CA SER A 225 -4.62 10.64 -8.34
C SER A 225 -3.82 9.44 -7.83
N HIS A 226 -4.08 9.06 -6.59
CA HIS A 226 -3.58 7.84 -6.00
C HIS A 226 -4.60 6.70 -6.17
N PHE A 227 -4.11 5.49 -6.38
CA PHE A 227 -4.91 4.28 -6.49
C PHE A 227 -4.78 3.43 -5.22
N ILE A 228 -5.87 2.75 -4.86
CA ILE A 228 -5.86 1.71 -3.84
C ILE A 228 -6.28 0.41 -4.50
N TYR A 229 -5.39 -0.58 -4.52
CA TYR A 229 -5.70 -1.95 -4.90
C TYR A 229 -5.92 -2.74 -3.63
N VAL A 230 -7.12 -3.29 -3.48
CA VAL A 230 -7.47 -4.22 -2.41
C VAL A 230 -7.48 -5.60 -3.02
N CYS A 231 -6.38 -6.32 -2.80
CA CYS A 231 -6.20 -7.67 -3.31
C CYS A 231 -6.49 -8.66 -2.18
N LYS A 232 -7.57 -9.43 -2.31
CA LYS A 232 -7.94 -10.48 -1.35
C LYS A 232 -7.39 -11.83 -1.81
N LYS A 233 -6.57 -12.47 -0.99
CA LYS A 233 -6.08 -13.85 -1.24
C LYS A 233 -7.27 -14.80 -1.19
N MET A 234 -7.53 -15.52 -2.28
CA MET A 234 -8.64 -16.47 -2.33
C MET A 234 -8.28 -17.73 -1.55
N ASP A 235 -9.26 -18.28 -0.83
CA ASP A 235 -9.16 -19.62 -0.25
C ASP A 235 -9.24 -20.64 -1.38
N ASP A 236 -8.60 -21.79 -1.22
CA ASP A 236 -8.73 -22.95 -2.14
C ASP A 236 -10.19 -23.42 -2.31
N THR A 237 -11.13 -22.91 -1.50
CA THR A 237 -12.56 -23.24 -1.52
C THR A 237 -13.44 -22.27 -2.32
N GLY A 238 -12.90 -21.17 -2.86
CA GLY A 238 -13.60 -20.29 -3.82
C GLY A 238 -14.81 -19.51 -3.28
N LEU A 239 -15.10 -19.51 -1.98
CA LEU A 239 -16.24 -18.80 -1.38
C LEU A 239 -15.83 -17.38 -0.94
N SER A 240 -16.32 -16.37 -1.66
CA SER A 240 -16.05 -14.95 -1.43
C SER A 240 -16.91 -14.36 -0.30
N ASN A 241 -16.40 -14.33 0.93
CA ASN A 241 -17.00 -13.53 2.02
C ASN A 241 -16.40 -12.12 2.04
N ILE A 242 -16.59 -11.33 0.97
CA ILE A 242 -16.31 -9.88 1.04
C ILE A 242 -17.60 -9.21 1.55
N PRO A 243 -17.57 -8.45 2.66
CA PRO A 243 -18.73 -7.69 3.09
C PRO A 243 -19.14 -6.72 1.98
N THR A 244 -20.35 -6.86 1.42
CA THR A 244 -20.84 -6.04 0.31
C THR A 244 -21.46 -4.71 0.76
N TYR A 245 -21.11 -4.22 1.96
CA TYR A 245 -21.68 -2.96 2.46
C TYR A 245 -20.96 -1.77 1.80
N PRO A 246 -21.69 -0.71 1.39
CA PRO A 246 -21.07 0.51 0.91
C PRO A 246 -20.10 1.06 1.97
N LEU A 247 -18.91 1.43 1.54
CA LEU A 247 -17.98 2.20 2.34
C LEU A 247 -18.66 3.53 2.75
N THR A 248 -18.83 3.76 4.05
CA THR A 248 -19.40 5.01 4.59
C THR A 248 -18.31 5.83 5.26
N SER A 249 -18.43 7.15 5.23
CA SER A 249 -17.54 8.06 5.95
C SER A 249 -17.78 8.06 7.47
N GLU A 250 -18.87 7.44 7.94
CA GLU A 250 -19.33 7.45 9.33
C GLU A 250 -18.95 6.19 10.12
N ILE A 251 -17.82 5.55 9.79
CA ILE A 251 -17.31 4.47 10.64
C ILE A 251 -16.72 5.13 11.89
N LEU A 252 -17.45 5.11 13.00
CA LEU A 252 -16.99 5.59 14.31
C LEU A 252 -15.69 4.88 14.72
#